data_AF-A0A6N9DG91-F1
#
_entry.id   AF-A0A6N9DG91-F1
#
_cell.length_a   1.000
_cell.length_b   1.000
_cell.length_c   1.000
_cell.angle_alpha   90.00
_cell.angle_beta   90.00
_cell.angle_gamma   90.00
#
_symmetry.space_group_name_H-M   'P 1'
#
loop_
_entity.id
_entity.type
_entity.pdbx_description
1 polymer ?
#
loop_
_entity_poly.entity_id
_entity_poly.type
_entity_poly.pdbx_seq_one_letter_code
_entity_poly.pdbx_strand_id
1 'polypeptide(L)'
;MRSGEVALPILTGRLLGASLKREDLSRKDLVADYRTQLKTKREIRNRLTDMAALVRKESDRPLVFIIDELDRCRPTFAIELLERVKHIFDVPNIVFVFGINRAELVKSLESVYGEIDAGVYLRRFFDMEFILPEADPTKFCGFLARAYGLDSFFYGMSKNSNDSIHANDLRSLYETLPVILGLMGLSLRDMDYCVRLVSLAAKELKERHTVFPAVLALLVVVKITNPELYQRFVTGMATAAEIINFVNERHRTCGSGEPDPNRRDLEWVEAGIYFADDREGVWEQLTLLTDGKPLTRPELLDETTREMNGDDRRSKRKLGNLRAGMEWFSRQEVNYEGSVGYLVELIDLYESSVRQ
;
A
#
# COMPACT_ATOMS: atom_id res chain seq x y z
N MET A 1 42.32 44.66 11.81
CA MET A 1 42.08 43.20 11.93
C MET A 1 41.07 43.03 13.07
N ARG A 2 39.74 42.93 12.85
CA ARG A 2 38.94 41.70 12.55
C ARG A 2 39.51 40.47 13.28
N SER A 3 38.82 39.73 14.14
CA SER A 3 37.49 39.09 14.09
C SER A 3 37.20 38.46 15.49
N GLY A 4 35.99 38.14 15.94
CA GLY A 4 34.72 38.01 15.24
C GLY A 4 33.54 37.90 16.22
N GLU A 5 32.52 38.72 15.95
CA GLU A 5 31.13 38.49 16.32
C GLU A 5 30.51 37.62 15.23
N VAL A 6 30.14 36.37 15.53
CA VAL A 6 29.21 35.59 14.70
C VAL A 6 28.38 34.70 15.63
N ALA A 7 27.38 35.29 16.29
CA ALA A 7 26.36 34.52 17.02
C ALA A 7 25.10 35.35 17.28
N LEU A 8 24.47 35.93 16.25
CA LEU A 8 23.09 36.46 16.32
C LEU A 8 22.61 36.88 14.93
N PRO A 9 22.06 35.94 14.13
CA PRO A 9 20.72 36.16 13.61
C PRO A 9 19.95 34.85 13.32
N ILE A 10 19.22 34.32 14.30
CA ILE A 10 18.17 33.29 14.06
C ILE A 10 16.84 33.65 14.75
N LEU A 11 16.82 34.60 15.68
CA LEU A 11 15.58 35.12 16.27
C LEU A 11 14.91 36.15 15.34
N THR A 12 14.23 35.66 14.30
CA THR A 12 12.97 36.17 13.72
C THR A 12 12.79 35.63 12.31
N GLY A 13 11.89 34.66 12.14
CA GLY A 13 11.43 34.13 10.85
C GLY A 13 10.66 35.15 9.97
N ARG A 14 11.21 36.35 9.76
CA ARG A 14 10.58 37.42 8.97
C ARG A 14 11.43 37.97 7.83
N LEU A 15 12.53 37.32 7.46
CA LEU A 15 13.45 37.84 6.43
C LEU A 15 13.37 37.19 5.05
N LEU A 16 12.57 36.14 4.81
CA LEU A 16 12.61 35.41 3.52
C LEU A 16 11.35 35.50 2.63
N GLY A 17 10.36 36.33 2.97
CA GLY A 17 9.10 36.43 2.19
C GLY A 17 8.87 37.73 1.42
N ALA A 18 9.69 38.77 1.61
CA ALA A 18 9.41 40.09 1.03
C ALA A 18 10.65 40.65 0.33
N SER A 19 10.85 40.22 -0.92
CA SER A 19 11.61 41.00 -1.90
C SER A 19 10.74 42.18 -2.33
N LEU A 20 10.61 43.19 -1.46
CA LEU A 20 9.88 44.43 -1.77
C LEU A 20 10.63 45.61 -1.14
N LYS A 21 11.16 46.46 -2.04
CA LYS A 21 11.50 47.89 -1.91
C LYS A 21 11.55 48.41 -0.46
N ARG A 22 12.76 48.40 0.12
CA ARG A 22 13.06 49.11 1.37
C ARG A 22 13.66 50.47 1.03
N GLU A 23 12.82 51.48 0.96
CA GLU A 23 13.16 52.87 1.24
C GLU A 23 11.84 53.52 1.71
N ASP A 24 11.86 54.12 2.91
CA ASP A 24 10.77 54.86 3.57
C ASP A 24 9.64 54.12 4.33
N LEU A 25 9.94 53.14 5.21
CA LEU A 25 9.04 52.81 6.32
C LEU A 25 9.46 53.51 7.62
N SER A 26 8.58 54.38 8.13
CA SER A 26 8.77 55.13 9.38
C SER A 26 8.91 54.19 10.59
N ARG A 27 9.85 54.48 11.49
CA ARG A 27 10.05 53.74 12.76
C ARG A 27 8.76 53.64 13.59
N LYS A 28 7.82 54.58 13.44
CA LYS A 28 6.51 54.53 14.12
C LYS A 28 5.63 53.39 13.61
N ASP A 29 5.67 53.12 12.30
CA ASP A 29 4.86 52.07 11.67
C ASP A 29 5.38 50.68 12.06
N LEU A 30 6.71 50.51 12.14
CA LEU A 30 7.33 49.26 12.61
C LEU A 30 6.96 48.93 14.07
N VAL A 31 6.91 49.95 14.94
CA VAL A 31 6.51 49.78 16.36
C VAL A 31 5.01 49.51 16.49
N ALA A 32 4.19 50.14 15.65
CA ALA A 32 2.75 49.88 15.61
C ALA A 32 2.47 48.43 15.17
N ASP A 33 3.11 47.96 14.10
CA ASP A 33 3.00 46.59 13.60
C ASP A 33 3.41 45.55 14.65
N TYR A 34 4.50 45.81 15.37
CA TYR A 34 4.96 44.92 16.44
C TYR A 34 3.95 44.85 17.59
N ARG A 35 3.38 45.99 18.01
CA ARG A 35 2.34 46.02 19.05
C ARG A 35 1.08 45.28 18.61
N THR A 36 0.68 45.40 17.35
CA THR A 36 -0.47 44.67 16.80
C THR A 36 -0.23 43.17 16.86
N GLN A 37 0.94 42.69 16.43
CA GLN A 37 1.28 41.27 16.51
C GLN A 37 1.24 40.71 17.93
N LEU A 38 1.74 41.48 18.92
CA LEU A 38 1.67 41.09 20.32
C LEU A 38 0.23 40.99 20.83
N LYS A 39 -0.67 41.90 20.41
CA LYS A 39 -2.10 41.84 20.75
C LYS A 39 -2.75 40.61 20.13
N THR A 40 -2.58 40.40 18.84
CA THR A 40 -3.14 39.24 18.13
C THR A 40 -2.67 37.92 18.76
N LYS A 41 -1.39 37.82 19.11
CA LYS A 41 -0.86 36.62 19.80
C LYS A 41 -1.55 36.36 21.14
N ARG A 42 -1.80 37.41 21.94
CA ARG A 42 -2.53 37.27 23.22
C ARG A 42 -3.98 36.89 23.02
N GLU A 43 -4.66 37.51 22.05
CA GLU A 43 -6.06 37.20 21.75
C GLU A 43 -6.24 35.75 21.31
N ILE A 44 -5.35 35.25 20.43
CA ILE A 44 -5.32 33.85 20.03
C ILE A 44 -5.12 32.95 21.25
N ARG A 45 -4.13 33.24 22.11
CA ARG A 45 -3.87 32.47 23.33
C ARG A 45 -5.08 32.41 24.26
N ASN A 46 -5.76 33.53 24.47
CA ASN A 46 -6.93 33.60 25.33
C ASN A 46 -8.07 32.73 24.77
N ARG A 47 -8.37 32.87 23.48
CA ARG A 47 -9.40 32.04 22.82
C ARG A 47 -9.11 30.55 22.90
N LEU A 48 -7.85 30.16 22.71
CA LEU A 48 -7.42 28.77 22.83
C LEU A 48 -7.55 28.25 24.27
N THR A 49 -7.26 29.09 25.25
CA THR A 49 -7.43 28.76 26.67
C THR A 49 -8.90 28.53 27.00
N ASP A 50 -9.78 29.40 26.50
CA ASP A 50 -11.23 29.27 26.67
C ASP A 50 -11.75 27.98 25.99
N MET A 51 -11.29 27.69 24.76
CA MET A 51 -11.63 26.46 24.05
C MET A 51 -11.15 25.21 24.82
N ALA A 52 -9.91 25.21 25.31
CA ALA A 52 -9.38 24.10 26.08
C ALA A 52 -10.16 23.89 27.39
N ALA A 53 -10.57 24.97 28.06
CA ALA A 53 -11.39 24.90 29.26
C ALA A 53 -12.79 24.33 28.98
N LEU A 54 -13.40 24.68 27.85
CA LEU A 54 -14.69 24.11 27.41
C LEU A 54 -14.59 22.61 27.13
N VAL A 55 -13.61 22.18 26.33
CA VAL A 55 -13.40 20.76 26.01
C VAL A 55 -13.15 19.94 27.28
N ARG A 56 -12.33 20.48 28.19
CA ARG A 56 -12.05 19.84 29.47
C ARG A 56 -13.30 19.73 30.33
N LYS A 57 -14.17 20.76 30.35
CA LYS A 57 -15.42 20.72 31.11
C LYS A 57 -16.40 19.65 30.59
N GLU A 58 -16.43 19.42 29.28
CA GLU A 58 -17.34 18.45 28.67
C GLU A 58 -16.84 17.00 28.74
N SER A 59 -15.52 16.77 28.62
CA SER A 59 -14.96 15.43 28.42
C SER A 59 -13.86 15.03 29.41
N ASP A 60 -13.43 15.93 30.29
CA ASP A 60 -12.23 15.80 31.14
C ASP A 60 -10.97 15.37 30.38
N ARG A 61 -10.88 15.76 29.10
CA ARG A 61 -9.75 15.47 28.20
C ARG A 61 -9.13 16.77 27.67
N PRO A 62 -7.85 16.75 27.27
CA PRO A 62 -7.20 17.92 26.68
C PRO A 62 -7.75 18.21 25.28
N LEU A 63 -7.61 19.46 24.84
CA LEU A 63 -7.83 19.86 23.45
C LEU A 63 -6.67 19.36 22.58
N VAL A 64 -6.96 18.48 21.61
CA VAL A 64 -5.95 17.88 20.74
C VAL A 64 -6.01 18.50 19.34
N PHE A 65 -4.89 19.04 18.88
CA PHE A 65 -4.68 19.47 17.49
C PHE A 65 -3.87 18.40 16.74
N ILE A 66 -4.42 17.88 15.66
CA ILE A 66 -3.71 16.95 14.76
C ILE A 66 -3.28 17.74 13.52
N ILE A 67 -1.98 17.75 13.25
CA ILE A 67 -1.36 18.41 12.10
C ILE A 67 -0.71 17.31 11.26
N ASP A 68 -1.29 17.01 10.11
CA ASP A 68 -0.80 15.97 9.20
C ASP A 68 0.03 16.58 8.04
N GLU A 69 0.87 15.75 7.43
CA GLU A 69 1.66 16.04 6.22
C GLU A 69 2.62 17.23 6.32
N LEU A 70 3.16 17.52 7.52
CA LEU A 70 4.10 18.64 7.72
C LEU A 70 5.38 18.47 6.88
N ASP A 71 5.82 17.23 6.64
CA ASP A 71 6.97 16.88 5.80
C ASP A 71 6.76 17.19 4.30
N ARG A 72 5.51 17.41 3.85
CA ARG A 72 5.21 17.86 2.48
C ARG A 72 5.22 19.37 2.31
N CYS A 73 5.31 20.12 3.40
CA CYS A 73 5.36 21.57 3.34
C CYS A 73 6.73 22.07 2.85
N ARG A 74 6.78 23.34 2.43
CA ARG A 74 8.06 24.01 2.18
C ARG A 74 8.89 23.99 3.47
N PRO A 75 10.20 23.66 3.42
CA PRO A 75 11.05 23.55 4.61
C PRO A 75 10.96 24.76 5.54
N THR A 76 10.94 25.97 4.97
CA THR A 76 10.81 27.23 5.71
C THR A 76 9.47 27.37 6.42
N PHE A 77 8.37 26.96 5.77
CA PHE A 77 7.04 26.96 6.38
C PHE A 77 6.94 25.95 7.51
N ALA A 78 7.50 24.74 7.34
CA ALA A 78 7.48 23.70 8.37
C ALA A 78 8.17 24.17 9.66
N ILE A 79 9.37 24.77 9.54
CA ILE A 79 10.07 25.35 10.71
C ILE A 79 9.28 26.49 11.32
N GLU A 80 8.76 27.42 10.50
CA GLU A 80 7.99 28.54 11.02
C GLU A 80 6.73 28.07 11.77
N LEU A 81 6.06 27.02 11.29
CA LEU A 81 4.93 26.41 11.98
C LEU A 81 5.37 25.80 13.32
N LEU A 82 6.44 25.00 13.33
CA LEU A 82 6.98 24.39 14.56
C LEU A 82 7.38 25.46 15.60
N GLU A 83 8.03 26.54 15.17
CA GLU A 83 8.36 27.68 16.02
C GLU A 83 7.11 28.37 16.57
N ARG A 84 6.12 28.62 15.71
CA ARG A 84 4.85 29.24 16.13
C ARG A 84 4.12 28.35 17.13
N VAL A 85 4.04 27.03 16.89
CA VAL A 85 3.42 26.07 17.82
C VAL A 85 4.16 26.07 19.17
N LYS A 86 5.50 26.06 19.16
CA LYS A 86 6.26 26.11 20.42
C LYS A 86 6.06 27.44 21.19
N HIS A 87 5.95 28.56 20.47
CA HIS A 87 5.88 29.90 21.08
C HIS A 87 4.48 30.38 21.45
N ILE A 88 3.42 29.84 20.82
CA ILE A 88 2.03 30.26 21.07
C ILE A 88 1.43 29.47 22.25
N PHE A 89 1.92 28.28 22.56
CA PHE A 89 1.14 27.28 23.30
C PHE A 89 1.76 26.76 24.61
N ASP A 90 2.29 27.67 25.44
CA ASP A 90 2.42 27.42 26.88
C ASP A 90 1.03 27.54 27.58
N VAL A 91 0.02 26.84 27.04
CA VAL A 91 -1.36 26.85 27.54
C VAL A 91 -1.67 25.45 28.07
N PRO A 92 -2.08 25.32 29.34
CA PRO A 92 -2.37 24.01 29.93
C PRO A 92 -3.55 23.34 29.22
N ASN A 93 -3.49 22.01 29.12
CA ASN A 93 -4.52 21.14 28.53
C ASN A 93 -4.70 21.26 27.00
N ILE A 94 -3.63 21.62 26.29
CA ILE A 94 -3.57 21.52 24.82
C ILE A 94 -2.47 20.53 24.44
N VAL A 95 -2.76 19.65 23.47
CA VAL A 95 -1.82 18.67 22.93
C VAL A 95 -1.74 18.82 21.42
N PHE A 96 -0.52 18.83 20.87
CA PHE A 96 -0.29 18.82 19.43
C PHE A 96 0.26 17.46 19.00
N VAL A 97 -0.36 16.88 17.98
CA VAL A 97 0.06 15.62 17.36
C VAL A 97 0.46 15.92 15.92
N PHE A 98 1.70 15.63 15.57
CA PHE A 98 2.23 15.84 14.23
C PHE A 98 2.35 14.50 13.51
N GLY A 99 1.61 14.33 12.41
CA GLY A 99 1.78 13.21 11.48
C GLY A 99 2.87 13.58 10.46
N ILE A 100 4.07 13.01 10.61
CA ILE A 100 5.23 13.33 9.75
C ILE A 100 6.00 12.09 9.33
N ASN A 101 6.53 12.12 8.11
CA ASN A 101 7.71 11.30 7.79
C ASN A 101 8.97 12.02 8.27
N ARG A 102 9.54 11.55 9.39
CA ARG A 102 10.73 12.15 10.01
C ARG A 102 11.93 12.20 9.06
N ALA A 103 12.16 11.14 8.28
CA ALA A 103 13.30 11.07 7.38
C ALA A 103 13.19 12.10 6.25
N GLU A 104 12.00 12.23 5.66
CA GLU A 104 11.76 13.22 4.62
C GLU A 104 11.79 14.65 5.17
N LEU A 105 11.26 14.89 6.38
CA LEU A 105 11.35 16.19 7.04
C LEU A 105 12.82 16.60 7.30
N VAL A 106 13.67 15.68 7.78
CA VAL A 106 15.10 15.94 7.99
C VAL A 106 15.79 16.31 6.68
N LYS A 107 15.63 15.50 5.63
CA LYS A 107 16.22 15.76 4.30
C LYS A 107 15.77 17.11 3.73
N SER A 108 14.47 17.42 3.88
CA SER A 108 13.86 18.67 3.44
C SER A 108 14.52 19.88 4.12
N LEU A 109 14.82 19.79 5.42
CA LEU A 109 15.50 20.85 6.16
C LEU A 109 16.99 20.98 5.82
N GLU A 110 17.71 19.86 5.71
CA GLU A 110 19.13 19.85 5.32
C GLU A 110 19.34 20.53 3.96
N SER A 111 18.41 20.33 3.02
CA SER A 111 18.46 20.95 1.69
C SER A 111 18.43 22.49 1.70
N VAL A 112 17.85 23.10 2.74
CA VAL A 112 17.71 24.57 2.85
C VAL A 112 18.72 25.19 3.80
N TYR A 113 19.05 24.50 4.90
CA TYR A 113 19.89 25.04 5.96
C TYR A 113 21.34 24.54 5.92
N GLY A 114 21.68 23.61 5.00
CA GLY A 114 23.05 23.13 4.79
C GLY A 114 23.50 22.12 5.84
N GLU A 115 24.77 22.21 6.27
CA GLU A 115 25.42 21.31 7.25
C GLU A 115 24.91 21.47 8.70
N ILE A 116 23.60 21.64 8.89
CA ILE A 116 22.99 21.52 10.20
C ILE A 116 22.68 20.05 10.48
N ASP A 117 22.83 19.63 11.73
CA ASP A 117 22.20 18.39 12.19
C ASP A 117 20.70 18.65 12.38
N ALA A 118 19.93 18.57 11.29
CA ALA A 118 18.50 18.80 11.29
C ALA A 118 17.76 17.81 12.21
N GLY A 119 18.30 16.60 12.38
CA GLY A 119 17.79 15.61 13.31
C GLY A 119 17.87 16.05 14.76
N VAL A 120 19.00 16.60 15.22
CA VAL A 120 19.16 17.23 16.55
C VAL A 120 18.28 18.47 16.68
N TYR A 121 18.21 19.28 15.62
CA TYR A 121 17.43 20.52 15.63
C TYR A 121 15.93 20.23 15.85
N LEU A 122 15.38 19.25 15.14
CA LEU A 122 13.97 18.87 15.24
C LEU A 122 13.57 18.35 16.62
N ARG A 123 14.47 17.67 17.34
CA ARG A 123 14.19 17.19 18.72
C ARG A 123 13.81 18.30 19.69
N ARG A 124 14.09 19.56 19.37
CA ARG A 124 13.69 20.70 20.21
C ARG A 124 12.20 21.02 20.11
N PHE A 125 11.49 20.52 19.11
CA PHE A 125 10.08 20.85 18.88
C PHE A 125 9.10 19.74 19.30
N PHE A 126 9.59 18.54 19.57
CA PHE A 126 8.77 17.39 19.95
C PHE A 126 9.13 16.93 21.37
N ASP A 127 8.14 16.87 22.25
CA ASP A 127 8.31 16.33 23.60
C ASP A 127 8.41 14.80 23.59
N MET A 128 7.69 14.16 22.67
CA MET A 128 7.62 12.71 22.50
C MET A 128 7.52 12.36 21.01
N GLU A 129 8.18 11.27 20.61
CA GLU A 129 8.09 10.69 19.27
C GLU A 129 7.47 9.29 19.38
N PHE A 130 6.47 9.00 18.55
CA PHE A 130 5.82 7.68 18.48
C PHE A 130 5.99 7.11 17.08
N ILE A 131 6.37 5.84 17.00
CA ILE A 131 6.39 5.08 15.75
C ILE A 131 5.12 4.23 15.74
N LEU A 132 4.33 4.34 14.67
CA LEU A 132 3.16 3.50 14.49
C LEU A 132 3.62 2.05 14.20
N PRO A 133 2.97 1.04 14.80
CA PRO A 133 3.28 -0.34 14.50
C PRO A 133 2.99 -0.64 13.02
N GLU A 134 3.75 -1.56 12.44
CA GLU A 134 3.46 -2.06 11.10
C GLU A 134 2.07 -2.69 11.07
N ALA A 135 1.31 -2.37 10.02
CA ALA A 135 -0.01 -2.93 9.83
C ALA A 135 0.09 -4.37 9.36
N ASP A 136 -0.68 -5.24 9.99
CA ASP A 136 -0.84 -6.64 9.61
C ASP A 136 -1.56 -6.72 8.24
N PRO A 137 -0.90 -7.21 7.17
CA PRO A 137 -1.49 -7.27 5.83
C PRO A 137 -2.79 -8.07 5.80
N THR A 138 -2.90 -9.14 6.59
CA THR A 138 -4.10 -9.99 6.67
C THR A 138 -5.27 -9.22 7.25
N LYS A 139 -5.05 -8.54 8.37
CA LYS A 139 -6.10 -7.73 9.01
C LYS A 139 -6.49 -6.55 8.14
N PHE A 140 -5.53 -5.89 7.51
CA PHE A 140 -5.78 -4.73 6.66
C PHE A 140 -6.54 -5.12 5.39
N CYS A 141 -6.13 -6.19 4.70
CA CYS A 141 -6.85 -6.71 3.55
C CYS A 141 -8.28 -7.12 3.90
N GLY A 142 -8.49 -7.77 5.04
CA GLY A 142 -9.84 -8.12 5.48
C GLY A 142 -10.71 -6.92 5.85
N PHE A 143 -10.10 -5.84 6.35
CA PHE A 143 -10.79 -4.55 6.50
C PHE A 143 -11.18 -3.96 5.15
N LEU A 144 -10.25 -3.92 4.19
CA LEU A 144 -10.50 -3.38 2.85
C LEU A 144 -11.56 -4.18 2.09
N ALA A 145 -11.53 -5.50 2.17
CA ALA A 145 -12.51 -6.37 1.51
C ALA A 145 -13.93 -6.10 2.03
N ARG A 146 -14.10 -5.89 3.33
CA ARG A 146 -15.37 -5.43 3.91
C ARG A 146 -15.74 -4.02 3.47
N ALA A 147 -14.79 -3.08 3.51
CA ALA A 147 -15.02 -1.68 3.14
C ALA A 147 -15.48 -1.55 1.67
N TYR A 148 -14.91 -2.35 0.78
CA TYR A 148 -15.28 -2.41 -0.63
C TYR A 148 -16.46 -3.36 -0.91
N GLY A 149 -17.06 -3.99 0.10
CA GLY A 149 -18.26 -4.82 -0.06
C GLY A 149 -18.04 -6.12 -0.83
N LEU A 150 -16.85 -6.72 -0.74
CA LEU A 150 -16.59 -8.07 -1.27
C LEU A 150 -17.44 -9.11 -0.53
N ASP A 151 -17.55 -9.02 0.80
CA ASP A 151 -18.33 -9.95 1.62
C ASP A 151 -19.79 -10.02 1.21
N SER A 152 -20.42 -8.84 1.07
CA SER A 152 -21.81 -8.75 0.66
C SER A 152 -22.02 -9.18 -0.79
N PHE A 153 -21.04 -8.94 -1.66
CA PHE A 153 -21.05 -9.38 -3.05
C PHE A 153 -21.05 -10.91 -3.16
N PHE A 154 -20.07 -11.59 -2.56
CA PHE A 154 -19.97 -13.05 -2.61
C PHE A 154 -21.09 -13.75 -1.83
N TYR A 155 -21.51 -13.19 -0.69
CA TYR A 155 -22.67 -13.70 0.05
C TYR A 155 -23.97 -13.58 -0.76
N GLY A 156 -24.16 -12.48 -1.50
CA GLY A 156 -25.31 -12.29 -2.39
C GLY A 156 -25.35 -13.29 -3.55
N MET A 157 -24.19 -13.65 -4.11
CA MET A 157 -24.09 -14.69 -5.14
C MET A 157 -24.43 -16.07 -4.58
N SER A 158 -23.88 -16.43 -3.40
CA SER A 158 -24.13 -17.72 -2.74
C SER A 158 -25.60 -17.94 -2.34
N LYS A 159 -26.43 -16.90 -2.24
CA LYS A 159 -27.87 -17.02 -1.94
C LYS A 159 -28.72 -17.23 -3.20
N ASN A 160 -28.22 -16.79 -4.36
CA ASN A 160 -28.94 -16.87 -5.63
C ASN A 160 -28.65 -18.17 -6.39
N SER A 161 -27.56 -18.87 -6.07
CA SER A 161 -27.20 -20.19 -6.59
C SER A 161 -27.00 -21.18 -5.44
N ASN A 162 -27.37 -22.45 -5.63
CA ASN A 162 -27.20 -23.51 -4.63
C ASN A 162 -25.74 -24.00 -4.54
N ASP A 163 -24.77 -23.15 -4.91
CA ASP A 163 -23.41 -23.55 -5.27
C ASP A 163 -22.37 -23.24 -4.19
N SER A 164 -21.77 -24.31 -3.68
CA SER A 164 -20.57 -24.29 -2.82
C SER A 164 -19.33 -23.60 -3.44
N ILE A 165 -19.37 -23.31 -4.75
CA ILE A 165 -18.27 -22.73 -5.53
C ILE A 165 -17.97 -21.30 -5.07
N HIS A 166 -18.98 -20.44 -4.92
CA HIS A 166 -18.77 -19.03 -4.55
C HIS A 166 -18.30 -18.81 -3.11
N ALA A 167 -18.66 -19.72 -2.20
CA ALA A 167 -18.15 -19.70 -0.83
C ALA A 167 -16.65 -20.04 -0.80
N ASN A 168 -16.20 -20.94 -1.67
CA ASN A 168 -14.78 -21.27 -1.83
C ASN A 168 -14.02 -20.13 -2.53
N ASP A 169 -14.64 -19.41 -3.47
CA ASP A 169 -14.02 -18.26 -4.14
C ASP A 169 -13.70 -17.12 -3.17
N LEU A 170 -14.67 -16.78 -2.29
CA LEU A 170 -14.48 -15.77 -1.24
C LEU A 170 -13.37 -16.19 -0.28
N ARG A 171 -13.42 -17.45 0.16
CA ARG A 171 -12.42 -18.01 1.08
C ARG A 171 -11.02 -17.99 0.47
N SER A 172 -10.90 -18.44 -0.78
CA SER A 172 -9.65 -18.44 -1.53
C SER A 172 -9.09 -17.03 -1.65
N LEU A 173 -9.91 -16.02 -1.96
CA LEU A 173 -9.48 -14.63 -2.01
C LEU A 173 -8.93 -14.13 -0.65
N TYR A 174 -9.64 -14.42 0.44
CA TYR A 174 -9.24 -14.05 1.79
C TYR A 174 -7.96 -14.74 2.28
N GLU A 175 -7.72 -15.98 1.85
CA GLU A 175 -6.53 -16.75 2.21
C GLU A 175 -5.31 -16.37 1.35
N THR A 176 -5.51 -16.03 0.07
CA THR A 176 -4.44 -15.81 -0.91
C THR A 176 -4.01 -14.35 -1.06
N LEU A 177 -4.96 -13.41 -1.16
CA LEU A 177 -4.65 -12.01 -1.45
C LEU A 177 -3.72 -11.39 -0.40
N PRO A 178 -3.93 -11.56 0.92
CA PRO A 178 -3.02 -10.98 1.91
C PRO A 178 -1.61 -11.58 1.86
N VAL A 179 -1.52 -12.88 1.53
CA VAL A 179 -0.23 -13.57 1.37
C VAL A 179 0.52 -12.97 0.19
N ILE A 180 -0.11 -12.88 -0.98
CA ILE A 180 0.51 -12.30 -2.19
C ILE A 180 0.91 -10.83 -1.93
N LEU A 181 0.02 -10.01 -1.36
CA LEU A 181 0.32 -8.60 -1.06
C LEU A 181 1.46 -8.44 -0.04
N GLY A 182 1.50 -9.29 1.00
CA GLY A 182 2.55 -9.30 2.01
C GLY A 182 3.91 -9.72 1.43
N LEU A 183 3.94 -10.77 0.61
CA LEU A 183 5.15 -11.25 -0.07
C LEU A 183 5.77 -10.18 -0.98
N MET A 184 4.94 -9.35 -1.60
CA MET A 184 5.41 -8.26 -2.47
C MET A 184 5.93 -7.04 -1.71
N GLY A 185 5.76 -6.96 -0.39
CA GLY A 185 6.20 -5.82 0.42
C GLY A 185 5.49 -4.50 0.07
N LEU A 186 4.21 -4.59 -0.33
CA LEU A 186 3.44 -3.44 -0.80
C LEU A 186 3.13 -2.43 0.31
N SER A 187 3.02 -1.15 -0.03
CA SER A 187 2.53 -0.14 0.92
C SER A 187 1.04 -0.33 1.19
N LEU A 188 0.52 0.20 2.30
CA LEU A 188 -0.92 0.17 2.59
C LEU A 188 -1.75 0.88 1.50
N ARG A 189 -1.16 1.88 0.83
CA ARG A 189 -1.81 2.54 -0.30
C ARG A 189 -1.91 1.62 -1.51
N ASP A 190 -0.86 0.85 -1.79
CA ASP A 190 -0.86 -0.10 -2.91
C ASP A 190 -1.81 -1.27 -2.60
N MET A 191 -1.84 -1.76 -1.36
CA MET A 191 -2.81 -2.76 -0.92
C MET A 191 -4.25 -2.27 -1.08
N ASP A 192 -4.55 -1.03 -0.67
CA ASP A 192 -5.85 -0.39 -0.90
C ASP A 192 -6.23 -0.39 -2.38
N TYR A 193 -5.31 0.05 -3.23
CA TYR A 193 -5.49 0.09 -4.68
C TYR A 193 -5.74 -1.31 -5.27
N CYS A 194 -4.94 -2.31 -4.89
CA CYS A 194 -5.10 -3.70 -5.31
C CYS A 194 -6.48 -4.24 -4.94
N VAL A 195 -6.87 -4.18 -3.65
CA VAL A 195 -8.13 -4.74 -3.18
C VAL A 195 -9.31 -4.03 -3.83
N ARG A 196 -9.23 -2.71 -4.03
CA ARG A 196 -10.25 -1.93 -4.74
C ARG A 196 -10.41 -2.40 -6.20
N LEU A 197 -9.30 -2.60 -6.92
CA LEU A 197 -9.34 -3.05 -8.32
C LEU A 197 -9.91 -4.46 -8.43
N VAL A 198 -9.49 -5.37 -7.54
CA VAL A 198 -10.07 -6.73 -7.45
C VAL A 198 -11.56 -6.68 -7.14
N SER A 199 -11.97 -5.81 -6.20
CA SER A 199 -13.39 -5.64 -5.82
C SER A 199 -14.24 -5.14 -6.97
N LEU A 200 -13.70 -4.24 -7.78
CA LEU A 200 -14.38 -3.69 -8.94
C LEU A 200 -14.52 -4.76 -10.03
N ALA A 201 -13.41 -5.40 -10.39
CA ALA A 201 -13.40 -6.43 -11.41
C ALA A 201 -14.31 -7.63 -11.05
N ALA A 202 -14.28 -8.08 -9.79
CA ALA A 202 -15.18 -9.12 -9.32
C ALA A 202 -16.67 -8.75 -9.48
N LYS A 203 -17.04 -7.49 -9.24
CA LYS A 203 -18.44 -7.03 -9.31
C LYS A 203 -18.96 -6.86 -10.73
N GLU A 204 -18.11 -6.55 -11.69
CA GLU A 204 -18.51 -6.40 -13.10
C GLU A 204 -18.76 -7.76 -13.78
N LEU A 205 -18.07 -8.81 -13.33
CA LEU A 205 -18.26 -10.18 -13.85
C LEU A 205 -19.63 -10.80 -13.52
N LYS A 206 -20.45 -10.12 -12.71
CA LYS A 206 -21.69 -10.58 -12.07
C LYS A 206 -22.77 -11.13 -13.01
N GLU A 207 -22.64 -10.97 -14.32
CA GLU A 207 -23.72 -11.36 -15.24
C GLU A 207 -23.41 -12.54 -16.16
N ARG A 208 -22.16 -13.02 -16.31
CA ARG A 208 -21.84 -13.96 -17.40
C ARG A 208 -20.90 -15.13 -17.09
N HIS A 209 -20.08 -15.10 -16.03
CA HIS A 209 -19.04 -16.13 -15.84
C HIS A 209 -18.71 -16.45 -14.38
N THR A 210 -18.19 -17.66 -14.12
CA THR A 210 -17.56 -18.05 -12.85
C THR A 210 -16.32 -17.18 -12.64
N VAL A 211 -16.32 -16.35 -11.59
CA VAL A 211 -15.16 -15.51 -11.25
C VAL A 211 -14.12 -16.36 -10.56
N PHE A 212 -12.85 -16.21 -10.93
CA PHE A 212 -11.71 -16.81 -10.22
C PHE A 212 -10.93 -15.71 -9.50
N PRO A 213 -11.39 -15.26 -8.32
CA PRO A 213 -10.95 -13.99 -7.74
C PRO A 213 -9.49 -14.04 -7.28
N ALA A 214 -8.97 -15.22 -6.96
CA ALA A 214 -7.60 -15.40 -6.53
C ALA A 214 -6.60 -15.28 -7.70
N VAL A 215 -6.94 -15.78 -8.89
CA VAL A 215 -6.14 -15.59 -10.11
C VAL A 215 -6.21 -14.13 -10.56
N LEU A 216 -7.40 -13.53 -10.50
CA LEU A 216 -7.58 -12.08 -10.70
C LEU A 216 -6.70 -11.27 -9.75
N ALA A 217 -6.72 -11.58 -8.46
CA ALA A 217 -5.91 -10.94 -7.44
C ALA A 217 -4.42 -11.03 -7.77
N LEU A 218 -3.94 -12.22 -8.16
CA LEU A 218 -2.56 -12.40 -8.61
C LEU A 218 -2.22 -11.48 -9.80
N LEU A 219 -3.05 -11.48 -10.85
CA LEU A 219 -2.81 -10.66 -12.04
C LEU A 219 -2.81 -9.15 -11.72
N VAL A 220 -3.71 -8.68 -10.86
CA VAL A 220 -3.74 -7.30 -10.37
C VAL A 220 -2.45 -6.96 -9.63
N VAL A 221 -1.97 -7.84 -8.76
CA VAL A 221 -0.74 -7.60 -8.02
C VAL A 221 0.48 -7.59 -8.95
N VAL A 222 0.56 -8.52 -9.91
CA VAL A 222 1.64 -8.54 -10.91
C VAL A 222 1.59 -7.28 -11.76
N LYS A 223 0.41 -6.80 -12.17
CA LYS A 223 0.26 -5.53 -12.91
C LYS A 223 0.87 -4.34 -12.16
N ILE A 224 0.70 -4.28 -10.84
CA ILE A 224 1.18 -3.16 -10.01
C ILE A 224 2.67 -3.29 -9.69
N THR A 225 3.13 -4.51 -9.41
CA THR A 225 4.51 -4.79 -8.95
C THR A 225 5.50 -4.99 -10.09
N ASN A 226 5.05 -5.53 -11.22
CA ASN A 226 5.82 -5.77 -12.43
C ASN A 226 4.93 -5.59 -13.68
N PRO A 227 4.67 -4.34 -14.09
CA PRO A 227 3.82 -4.04 -15.24
C PRO A 227 4.32 -4.66 -16.55
N GLU A 228 5.63 -4.78 -16.73
CA GLU A 228 6.24 -5.38 -17.93
C GLU A 228 5.87 -6.86 -18.04
N LEU A 229 6.05 -7.63 -16.97
CA LEU A 229 5.70 -9.05 -16.94
C LEU A 229 4.20 -9.26 -17.17
N TYR A 230 3.35 -8.43 -16.54
CA TYR A 230 1.91 -8.45 -16.79
C TYR A 230 1.57 -8.24 -18.27
N GLN A 231 2.13 -7.20 -18.90
CA GLN A 231 1.88 -6.90 -20.32
C GLN A 231 2.38 -8.01 -21.24
N ARG A 232 3.57 -8.57 -20.97
CA ARG A 232 4.08 -9.71 -21.73
C ARG A 232 3.17 -10.94 -21.58
N PHE A 233 2.65 -11.21 -20.38
CA PHE A 233 1.73 -12.34 -20.17
C PHE A 233 0.41 -12.15 -20.92
N VAL A 234 -0.20 -10.97 -20.80
CA VAL A 234 -1.44 -10.61 -21.50
C VAL A 234 -1.29 -10.70 -23.02
N THR A 235 -0.16 -10.27 -23.56
CA THR A 235 0.12 -10.34 -25.01
C THR A 235 0.58 -11.72 -25.49
N GLY A 236 0.67 -12.71 -24.60
CA GLY A 236 1.12 -14.08 -24.91
C GLY A 236 2.61 -14.21 -25.18
N MET A 237 3.42 -13.23 -24.75
CA MET A 237 4.89 -13.23 -24.84
C MET A 237 5.59 -13.70 -23.55
N ALA A 238 4.82 -14.01 -22.50
CA ALA A 238 5.30 -14.62 -21.28
C ALA A 238 4.37 -15.76 -20.86
N THR A 239 4.94 -16.76 -20.20
CA THR A 239 4.22 -17.95 -19.73
C THR A 239 3.72 -17.80 -18.29
N ALA A 240 2.77 -18.65 -17.89
CA ALA A 240 2.35 -18.77 -16.48
C ALA A 240 3.53 -19.12 -15.57
N ALA A 241 4.50 -19.90 -16.05
CA ALA A 241 5.71 -20.24 -15.32
C ALA A 241 6.53 -18.98 -14.94
N GLU A 242 6.60 -17.97 -15.82
CA GLU A 242 7.29 -16.71 -15.51
C GLU A 242 6.61 -15.93 -14.38
N ILE A 243 5.27 -15.88 -14.34
CA ILE A 243 4.53 -15.27 -13.24
C ILE A 243 4.75 -16.02 -11.93
N ILE A 244 4.65 -17.36 -11.96
CA ILE A 244 4.82 -18.19 -10.76
C ILE A 244 6.26 -18.07 -10.23
N ASN A 245 7.26 -18.05 -11.11
CA ASN A 245 8.65 -17.80 -10.74
C ASN A 245 8.83 -16.44 -10.08
N PHE A 246 8.22 -15.38 -10.63
CA PHE A 246 8.26 -14.04 -10.04
C PHE A 246 7.70 -14.01 -8.61
N VAL A 247 6.56 -14.65 -8.36
CA VAL A 247 5.98 -14.76 -7.00
C VAL A 247 6.87 -15.59 -6.08
N ASN A 248 7.37 -16.72 -6.56
CA ASN A 248 8.21 -17.63 -5.78
C ASN A 248 9.57 -17.02 -5.42
N GLU A 249 10.19 -16.24 -6.30
CA GLU A 249 11.45 -15.55 -6.02
C GLU A 249 11.30 -14.52 -4.90
N ARG A 250 10.18 -13.77 -4.91
CA ARG A 250 9.84 -12.85 -3.80
C ARG A 250 9.63 -13.59 -2.48
N HIS A 251 9.00 -14.76 -2.52
CA HIS A 251 8.89 -15.60 -1.33
C HIS A 251 10.26 -16.09 -0.82
N ARG A 252 11.20 -16.47 -1.71
CA ARG A 252 12.55 -16.90 -1.30
C ARG A 252 13.35 -15.77 -0.65
N THR A 253 13.16 -14.54 -1.13
CA THR A 253 13.90 -13.35 -0.67
C THR A 253 13.32 -12.72 0.60
N CYS A 254 12.02 -12.85 0.85
CA CYS A 254 11.34 -12.33 2.04
C CYS A 254 11.28 -13.33 3.22
N GLY A 255 11.58 -14.61 3.02
CA GLY A 255 11.33 -15.67 4.01
C GLY A 255 12.27 -15.67 5.22
N SER A 256 11.73 -15.35 6.40
CA SER A 256 12.08 -16.02 7.65
C SER A 256 11.78 -17.52 7.50
N GLY A 257 12.63 -18.42 8.00
CA GLY A 257 12.62 -19.86 7.69
C GLY A 257 11.42 -20.70 8.16
N GLU A 258 10.23 -20.12 8.35
CA GLU A 258 9.01 -20.84 8.73
C GLU A 258 8.18 -21.28 7.51
N PRO A 259 7.64 -22.51 7.49
CA PRO A 259 6.78 -22.97 6.41
C PRO A 259 5.43 -22.24 6.42
N ASP A 260 5.13 -21.55 5.31
CA ASP A 260 3.88 -20.81 5.12
C ASP A 260 2.64 -21.74 5.25
N PRO A 261 1.75 -21.51 6.24
CA PRO A 261 0.55 -22.31 6.45
C PRO A 261 -0.46 -22.26 5.28
N ASN A 262 -0.39 -21.23 4.42
CA ASN A 262 -1.32 -21.02 3.30
C ASN A 262 -0.76 -21.51 1.94
N ARG A 263 0.34 -22.26 1.95
CA ARG A 263 0.99 -22.78 0.73
C ARG A 263 0.05 -23.58 -0.18
N ARG A 264 -0.99 -24.21 0.39
CA ARG A 264 -1.98 -24.95 -0.39
C ARG A 264 -2.81 -24.03 -1.29
N ASP A 265 -3.21 -22.87 -0.81
CA ASP A 265 -4.10 -21.97 -1.57
C ASP A 265 -3.32 -21.28 -2.69
N LEU A 266 -2.02 -21.02 -2.48
CA LEU A 266 -1.11 -20.61 -3.54
C LEU A 266 -0.96 -21.67 -4.64
N GLU A 267 -0.87 -22.97 -4.29
CA GLU A 267 -0.82 -24.06 -5.29
C GLU A 267 -2.10 -24.11 -6.15
N TRP A 268 -3.27 -23.73 -5.62
CA TRP A 268 -4.51 -23.61 -6.41
C TRP A 268 -4.52 -22.38 -7.32
N VAL A 269 -3.90 -21.27 -6.90
CA VAL A 269 -3.70 -20.09 -7.77
C VAL A 269 -2.72 -20.42 -8.89
N GLU A 270 -1.63 -21.14 -8.59
CA GLU A 270 -0.69 -21.68 -9.59
C GLU A 270 -1.43 -22.54 -10.62
N ALA A 271 -2.27 -23.47 -10.18
CA ALA A 271 -3.08 -24.31 -11.07
C ALA A 271 -4.03 -23.47 -11.96
N GLY A 272 -4.63 -22.42 -11.39
CA GLY A 272 -5.49 -21.52 -12.13
C GLY A 272 -4.74 -20.76 -13.22
N ILE A 273 -3.60 -20.15 -12.90
CA ILE A 273 -2.83 -19.42 -13.91
C ILE A 273 -2.22 -20.36 -14.96
N TYR A 274 -1.80 -21.56 -14.58
CA TYR A 274 -1.40 -22.59 -15.55
C TYR A 274 -2.52 -22.96 -16.51
N PHE A 275 -3.74 -23.15 -15.99
CA PHE A 275 -4.90 -23.40 -16.83
C PHE A 275 -5.24 -22.20 -17.73
N ALA A 276 -5.08 -20.97 -17.23
CA ALA A 276 -5.26 -19.75 -18.03
C ALA A 276 -4.31 -19.63 -19.22
N ASP A 277 -3.14 -20.24 -19.11
CA ASP A 277 -2.06 -20.20 -20.09
C ASP A 277 -1.88 -21.52 -20.84
N ASP A 278 -2.79 -22.51 -20.71
CA ASP A 278 -2.62 -23.87 -21.27
C ASP A 278 -2.76 -23.93 -22.81
N ARG A 279 -2.33 -22.87 -23.51
CA ARG A 279 -2.21 -22.80 -24.97
C ARG A 279 -1.12 -23.72 -25.52
N GLU A 280 -0.18 -24.16 -24.67
CA GLU A 280 1.11 -24.74 -25.08
C GLU A 280 1.42 -26.14 -24.52
N GLY A 281 0.52 -26.75 -23.75
CA GLY A 281 0.64 -28.12 -23.25
C GLY A 281 1.18 -28.25 -21.82
N VAL A 282 0.85 -27.31 -20.93
CA VAL A 282 1.21 -27.37 -19.50
C VAL A 282 0.66 -28.63 -18.87
N TRP A 283 -0.59 -29.01 -19.20
CA TRP A 283 -1.20 -30.24 -18.73
C TRP A 283 -0.40 -31.50 -19.13
N GLU A 284 0.14 -31.51 -20.35
CA GLU A 284 0.98 -32.61 -20.84
C GLU A 284 2.30 -32.67 -20.06
N GLN A 285 2.95 -31.54 -19.80
CA GLN A 285 4.18 -31.49 -19.00
C GLN A 285 3.95 -32.00 -17.57
N LEU A 286 2.86 -31.59 -16.90
CA LEU A 286 2.51 -32.08 -15.57
C LEU A 286 2.23 -33.59 -15.56
N THR A 287 1.62 -34.11 -16.63
CA THR A 287 1.36 -35.55 -16.79
C THR A 287 2.66 -36.32 -16.97
N LEU A 288 3.55 -35.85 -17.85
CA LEU A 288 4.89 -36.45 -18.04
C LEU A 288 5.66 -36.49 -16.72
N LEU A 289 5.67 -35.37 -15.98
CA LEU A 289 6.35 -35.27 -14.70
C LEU A 289 5.78 -36.22 -13.64
N THR A 290 4.45 -36.35 -13.58
CA THR A 290 3.77 -37.27 -12.63
C THR A 290 4.04 -38.73 -12.97
N ASP A 291 4.16 -39.05 -14.27
CA ASP A 291 4.47 -40.39 -14.78
C ASP A 291 5.96 -40.74 -14.69
N GLY A 292 6.82 -39.82 -14.22
CA GLY A 292 8.28 -39.99 -14.19
C GLY A 292 8.93 -40.02 -15.58
N LYS A 293 8.27 -39.44 -16.59
CA LYS A 293 8.75 -39.34 -17.96
C LYS A 293 9.49 -38.01 -18.18
N PRO A 294 10.45 -37.95 -19.13
CA PRO A 294 11.16 -36.71 -19.44
C PRO A 294 10.19 -35.65 -20.00
N LEU A 295 10.38 -34.41 -19.55
CA LEU A 295 9.64 -33.24 -20.04
C LEU A 295 10.01 -32.93 -21.49
N THR A 296 9.02 -32.61 -22.32
CA THR A 296 9.24 -32.22 -23.71
C THR A 296 9.40 -30.71 -23.87
N ARG A 297 8.77 -29.92 -22.98
CA ARG A 297 8.79 -28.46 -22.94
C ARG A 297 8.92 -27.96 -21.50
N PRO A 298 10.09 -28.16 -20.86
CA PRO A 298 10.29 -27.84 -19.46
C PRO A 298 10.13 -26.35 -19.11
N GLU A 299 10.23 -25.46 -20.11
CA GLU A 299 10.03 -24.01 -19.96
C GLU A 299 8.59 -23.60 -19.59
N LEU A 300 7.61 -24.49 -19.80
CA LEU A 300 6.21 -24.24 -19.46
C LEU A 300 5.89 -24.44 -17.97
N LEU A 301 6.83 -25.01 -17.21
CA LEU A 301 6.71 -25.22 -15.77
C LEU A 301 7.68 -24.31 -15.02
N ASP A 302 7.21 -23.75 -13.91
CA ASP A 302 8.03 -22.97 -12.99
C ASP A 302 9.21 -23.80 -12.46
N GLU A 303 10.27 -23.11 -12.03
CA GLU A 303 11.53 -23.73 -11.60
C GLU A 303 11.31 -24.77 -10.50
N THR A 304 10.40 -24.49 -9.57
CA THR A 304 10.16 -25.38 -8.43
C THR A 304 9.40 -26.62 -8.83
N THR A 305 8.52 -26.51 -9.82
CA THR A 305 7.71 -27.63 -10.31
C THR A 305 8.51 -28.54 -11.23
N ARG A 306 9.30 -27.98 -12.17
CA ARG A 306 10.10 -28.79 -13.11
C ARG A 306 11.19 -29.64 -12.44
N GLU A 307 11.64 -29.25 -11.26
CA GLU A 307 12.65 -29.98 -10.47
C GLU A 307 12.05 -31.11 -9.60
N MET A 308 10.71 -31.24 -9.57
CA MET A 308 10.05 -32.29 -8.79
C MET A 308 10.21 -33.64 -9.46
N ASN A 309 10.61 -34.65 -8.68
CA ASN A 309 10.83 -36.01 -9.18
C ASN A 309 9.62 -36.94 -9.01
N GLY A 310 8.50 -36.43 -8.50
CA GLY A 310 7.26 -37.19 -8.31
C GLY A 310 7.31 -38.30 -7.25
N ASP A 311 8.47 -38.58 -6.64
CA ASP A 311 8.67 -39.71 -5.71
C ASP A 311 8.50 -39.31 -4.25
N ASP A 312 8.96 -38.11 -3.88
CA ASP A 312 8.87 -37.61 -2.52
C ASP A 312 7.45 -37.11 -2.18
N ARG A 313 7.12 -37.12 -0.88
CA ARG A 313 5.79 -36.78 -0.37
C ARG A 313 5.35 -35.35 -0.73
N ARG A 314 6.28 -34.41 -0.81
CA ARG A 314 6.00 -33.00 -1.13
C ARG A 314 5.71 -32.83 -2.61
N SER A 315 6.53 -33.45 -3.47
CA SER A 315 6.33 -33.48 -4.93
C SER A 315 4.99 -34.11 -5.30
N LYS A 316 4.67 -35.30 -4.76
CA LYS A 316 3.37 -35.96 -4.99
C LYS A 316 2.18 -35.09 -4.62
N ARG A 317 2.31 -34.35 -3.51
CA ARG A 317 1.24 -33.45 -3.04
C ARG A 317 1.06 -32.25 -3.96
N LYS A 318 2.12 -31.49 -4.27
CA LYS A 318 2.01 -30.28 -5.11
C LYS A 318 1.55 -30.66 -6.53
N LEU A 319 2.17 -31.67 -7.15
CA LEU A 319 1.75 -32.14 -8.49
C LEU A 319 0.30 -32.63 -8.50
N GLY A 320 -0.13 -33.35 -7.44
CA GLY A 320 -1.53 -33.76 -7.27
C GLY A 320 -2.49 -32.58 -7.16
N ASN A 321 -2.12 -31.54 -6.41
CA ASN A 321 -2.94 -30.32 -6.28
C ASN A 321 -3.01 -29.53 -7.59
N LEU A 322 -1.87 -29.37 -8.30
CA LEU A 322 -1.84 -28.71 -9.60
C LEU A 322 -2.74 -29.41 -10.62
N ARG A 323 -2.64 -30.74 -10.72
CA ARG A 323 -3.50 -31.53 -11.62
C ARG A 323 -4.97 -31.46 -11.22
N ALA A 324 -5.28 -31.65 -9.94
CA ALA A 324 -6.65 -31.55 -9.46
C ALA A 324 -7.25 -30.16 -9.71
N GLY A 325 -6.44 -29.11 -9.55
CA GLY A 325 -6.82 -27.73 -9.86
C GLY A 325 -7.10 -27.55 -11.35
N MET A 326 -6.17 -27.91 -12.23
CA MET A 326 -6.36 -27.80 -13.67
C MET A 326 -7.56 -28.62 -14.19
N GLU A 327 -7.79 -29.84 -13.68
CA GLU A 327 -9.01 -30.62 -13.99
C GLU A 327 -10.28 -29.95 -13.50
N TRP A 328 -10.22 -29.30 -12.35
CA TRP A 328 -11.36 -28.58 -11.81
C TRP A 328 -11.69 -27.36 -12.67
N PHE A 329 -10.67 -26.60 -13.10
CA PHE A 329 -10.84 -25.45 -14.00
C PHE A 329 -11.30 -25.86 -15.40
N SER A 330 -10.82 -26.99 -15.95
CA SER A 330 -11.25 -27.49 -17.26
C SER A 330 -12.71 -27.94 -17.29
N ARG A 331 -13.25 -28.42 -16.17
CA ARG A 331 -14.70 -28.69 -16.04
C ARG A 331 -15.55 -27.40 -16.05
N GLN A 332 -14.90 -26.24 -15.96
CA GLN A 332 -15.51 -24.90 -15.95
C GLN A 332 -15.02 -24.05 -17.15
N GLU A 333 -14.42 -24.68 -18.18
CA GLU A 333 -13.63 -24.06 -19.27
C GLU A 333 -14.36 -22.93 -20.02
N VAL A 334 -15.65 -23.08 -20.35
CA VAL A 334 -16.46 -22.04 -21.02
C VAL A 334 -16.55 -20.75 -20.18
N ASN A 335 -16.44 -20.86 -18.87
CA ASN A 335 -16.45 -19.71 -17.95
C ASN A 335 -15.04 -19.17 -17.66
N TYR A 336 -13.98 -19.93 -17.90
CA TYR A 336 -12.64 -19.58 -17.42
C TYR A 336 -11.83 -18.76 -18.44
N GLU A 337 -11.70 -19.24 -19.69
CA GLU A 337 -10.95 -18.50 -20.72
C GLU A 337 -11.60 -17.15 -21.03
N GLY A 338 -12.94 -17.14 -21.10
CA GLY A 338 -13.72 -15.91 -21.21
C GLY A 338 -13.54 -14.99 -20.00
N SER A 339 -13.42 -15.54 -18.79
CA SER A 339 -13.17 -14.74 -17.58
C SER A 339 -11.78 -14.14 -17.56
N VAL A 340 -10.71 -14.89 -17.84
CA VAL A 340 -9.35 -14.32 -17.74
C VAL A 340 -9.12 -13.26 -18.82
N GLY A 341 -9.56 -13.50 -20.07
CA GLY A 341 -9.51 -12.50 -21.12
C GLY A 341 -10.33 -11.25 -20.79
N TYR A 342 -11.56 -11.44 -20.31
CA TYR A 342 -12.43 -10.33 -19.87
C TYR A 342 -11.87 -9.60 -18.64
N LEU A 343 -11.26 -10.31 -17.69
CA LEU A 343 -10.62 -9.73 -16.52
C LEU A 343 -9.48 -8.79 -16.90
N VAL A 344 -8.66 -9.21 -17.86
CA VAL A 344 -7.58 -8.40 -18.41
C VAL A 344 -8.14 -7.17 -19.14
N GLU A 345 -9.13 -7.36 -20.02
CA GLU A 345 -9.79 -6.26 -20.72
C GLU A 345 -10.41 -5.24 -19.74
N LEU A 346 -11.04 -5.74 -18.67
CA LEU A 346 -11.70 -4.90 -17.68
C LEU A 346 -10.68 -4.14 -16.82
N ILE A 347 -9.61 -4.80 -16.37
CA ILE A 347 -8.49 -4.17 -15.67
C ILE A 347 -7.86 -3.04 -16.51
N ASP A 348 -7.78 -3.20 -17.83
CA ASP A 348 -7.18 -2.23 -18.74
C ASP A 348 -8.15 -1.11 -19.18
N LEU A 349 -9.44 -1.42 -19.38
CA LEU A 349 -10.50 -0.44 -19.67
C LEU A 349 -10.71 0.55 -18.52
N TYR A 350 -10.70 0.07 -17.27
CA TYR A 350 -10.93 0.95 -16.12
C TYR A 350 -9.81 1.96 -15.92
N GLU A 351 -8.54 1.58 -16.10
CA GLU A 351 -7.44 2.55 -16.00
C GLU A 351 -7.52 3.63 -17.09
N SER A 352 -7.96 3.25 -18.29
CA SER A 352 -8.17 4.19 -19.39
C SER A 352 -9.24 5.23 -19.06
N SER A 353 -10.25 4.86 -18.27
CA SER A 353 -11.33 5.75 -17.83
C SER A 353 -10.98 6.61 -16.61
N VAL A 354 -10.06 6.15 -15.75
CA VAL A 354 -9.63 6.87 -14.53
C VAL A 354 -8.48 7.85 -14.80
N ARG A 355 -7.75 7.70 -15.91
CA ARG A 355 -6.68 8.63 -16.35
C ARG A 355 -7.20 9.82 -17.19
N GLN A 356 -8.49 9.84 -17.53
CA GLN A 356 -9.20 10.98 -18.12
C GLN A 356 -9.93 11.76 -17.02
#